data_AF-A0A8S3TRP3-F1
#
_entry.id   AF-A0A8S3TRP3-F1
#
_cell.length_a   1.000
_cell.length_b   1.000
_cell.length_c   1.000
_cell.angle_alpha   90.00
_cell.angle_beta   90.00
_cell.angle_gamma   90.00
#
_symmetry.space_group_name_H-M   'P 1'
#
loop_
_entity.id
_entity.type
_entity.pdbx_description
1 polymer ?
#
loop_
_entity_poly.entity_id
_entity_poly.type
_entity_poly.pdbx_seq_one_letter_code
_entity_poly.pdbx_strand_id
1 'polypeptide(L)'
;MSSKVASVFLGLLWFTCIANGCRCFPKHPQRILCTQNVAFVGKVTNEVLPTSANDIYIKYHFTLLKSIKGIFKPVGSTIIVRVPLQGSLCGYKLTVGESYVLTGSRNRRRIISTTCGNFHYKTGDLTFEMILYLFTNGQYSYKMNCNCKEIINPRYEPGIFDENEGCKLPEGLNADSDCYYKTELCKKQGAVCKWKNDNC
;
A
#
# COMPACT_ATOMS: atom_id res chain seq x y z
N MET A 1 -45.63 35.28 2.07
CA MET A 1 -44.37 35.06 1.31
C MET A 1 -43.34 34.15 2.02
N SER A 2 -43.72 33.35 3.03
CA SER A 2 -42.75 32.57 3.84
C SER A 2 -42.66 31.06 3.50
N SER A 3 -43.71 30.47 2.90
CA SER A 3 -43.79 29.01 2.70
C SER A 3 -42.96 28.47 1.52
N LYS A 4 -42.76 29.26 0.45
CA LYS A 4 -41.99 28.79 -0.73
C LYS A 4 -40.47 28.71 -0.50
N VAL A 5 -39.94 29.49 0.44
CA VAL A 5 -38.49 29.50 0.74
C VAL A 5 -38.09 28.24 1.52
N ALA A 6 -38.90 27.83 2.50
CA ALA A 6 -38.64 26.63 3.30
C ALA A 6 -38.62 25.34 2.46
N SER A 7 -39.46 25.26 1.43
CA SER A 7 -39.56 24.06 0.59
C SER A 7 -38.37 23.89 -0.37
N VAL A 8 -37.72 24.99 -0.77
CA VAL A 8 -36.52 24.96 -1.63
C VAL A 8 -35.29 24.53 -0.82
N PHE A 9 -35.17 24.98 0.44
CA PHE A 9 -34.10 24.52 1.34
C PHE A 9 -34.24 23.03 1.71
N LEU A 10 -35.47 22.51 1.84
CA LEU A 10 -35.69 21.09 2.12
C LEU A 10 -35.31 20.17 0.94
N GLY A 11 -35.51 20.64 -0.31
CA GLY A 11 -35.13 19.89 -1.52
C GLY A 11 -33.62 19.84 -1.79
N LEU A 12 -32.87 20.88 -1.39
CA LEU A 12 -31.42 20.95 -1.55
C LEU A 12 -30.64 20.01 -0.62
N LEU A 13 -31.23 19.59 0.51
CA LEU A 13 -30.59 18.67 1.47
C LEU A 13 -30.64 17.19 1.02
N TRP A 14 -31.51 16.84 0.05
CA TRP A 14 -31.69 15.46 -0.42
C TRP A 14 -30.72 15.06 -1.53
N PHE A 15 -30.01 16.03 -2.12
CA PHE A 15 -28.97 15.81 -3.13
C PHE A 15 -27.55 15.82 -2.55
N THR A 16 -27.38 15.37 -1.31
CA THR A 16 -26.05 14.99 -0.83
C THR A 16 -25.71 13.63 -1.45
N CYS A 17 -25.17 13.64 -2.67
CA CYS A 17 -24.44 12.48 -3.19
C CYS A 17 -23.44 12.08 -2.09
N ILE A 18 -23.59 10.88 -1.53
CA ILE A 18 -22.58 10.28 -0.68
C ILE A 18 -21.34 10.15 -1.56
N ALA A 19 -20.45 11.14 -1.50
CA ALA A 19 -19.18 11.11 -2.16
C ALA A 19 -18.35 10.04 -1.45
N ASN A 20 -18.45 8.81 -1.95
CA ASN A 20 -17.61 7.70 -1.50
C ASN A 20 -16.16 8.04 -1.86
N GLY A 21 -15.45 8.63 -0.89
CA GLY A 21 -14.00 8.77 -0.96
C GLY A 21 -13.31 7.40 -0.87
N CYS A 22 -12.02 7.37 -1.19
CA CYS A 22 -11.23 6.17 -1.08
C CYS A 22 -11.21 5.63 0.37
N ARG A 23 -11.61 4.37 0.54
CA ARG A 23 -11.50 3.63 1.80
C ARG A 23 -10.86 2.28 1.53
N CYS A 24 -9.81 1.96 2.28
CA CYS A 24 -9.04 0.74 2.14
C CYS A 24 -9.02 -0.01 3.46
N PHE A 25 -9.00 -1.35 3.39
CA PHE A 25 -8.62 -2.14 4.54
C PHE A 25 -7.09 -2.09 4.72
N PRO A 26 -6.59 -1.87 5.95
CA PRO A 26 -5.16 -1.84 6.21
C PRO A 26 -4.57 -3.24 5.95
N LYS A 27 -3.43 -3.29 5.27
CA LYS A 27 -2.75 -4.55 4.93
C LYS A 27 -1.30 -4.50 5.37
N HIS A 28 -0.81 -5.63 5.85
CA HIS A 28 0.57 -5.74 6.28
C HIS A 28 1.54 -5.55 5.11
N PRO A 29 2.69 -4.85 5.29
CA PRO A 29 3.66 -4.65 4.22
C PRO A 29 4.12 -5.95 3.56
N GLN A 30 4.25 -7.03 4.33
CA GLN A 30 4.47 -8.38 3.80
C GLN A 30 3.37 -8.81 2.82
N ARG A 31 2.10 -8.77 3.22
CA ARG A 31 0.95 -9.15 2.37
C ARG A 31 0.89 -8.30 1.11
N ILE A 32 1.15 -6.99 1.23
CA ILE A 32 1.28 -6.08 0.09
C ILE A 32 2.41 -6.53 -0.84
N LEU A 33 3.63 -6.74 -0.34
CA LEU A 33 4.76 -7.17 -1.15
C LEU A 33 4.51 -8.51 -1.87
N CYS A 34 3.86 -9.45 -1.19
CA CYS A 34 3.55 -10.78 -1.72
C CYS A 34 2.54 -10.74 -2.87
N THR A 35 1.49 -9.92 -2.73
CA THR A 35 0.42 -9.78 -3.73
C THR A 35 0.78 -8.87 -4.91
N GLN A 36 1.60 -7.85 -4.70
CA GLN A 36 1.92 -6.86 -5.74
C GLN A 36 2.90 -7.39 -6.78
N ASN A 37 2.80 -6.89 -8.02
CA ASN A 37 3.63 -7.38 -9.13
C ASN A 37 5.03 -6.79 -9.14
N VAL A 38 5.18 -5.56 -8.62
CA VAL A 38 6.46 -4.84 -8.59
C VAL A 38 6.72 -4.25 -7.20
N ALA A 39 8.01 -4.20 -6.84
CA ALA A 39 8.52 -3.51 -5.67
C ALA A 39 9.95 -3.02 -5.95
N PHE A 40 10.26 -1.79 -5.59
CA PHE A 40 11.58 -1.21 -5.84
C PHE A 40 11.87 -0.02 -4.92
N VAL A 41 13.16 0.35 -4.85
CA VAL A 41 13.63 1.62 -4.30
C VAL A 41 13.95 2.55 -5.46
N GLY A 42 13.44 3.78 -5.42
CA GLY A 42 13.72 4.77 -6.45
C GLY A 42 13.67 6.20 -5.92
N LYS A 43 14.42 7.09 -6.58
CA LYS A 43 14.37 8.54 -6.33
C LYS A 43 13.44 9.20 -7.34
N VAL A 44 12.48 9.99 -6.89
CA VAL A 44 11.58 10.73 -7.78
C VAL A 44 12.37 11.84 -8.46
N THR A 45 12.41 11.82 -9.79
CA THR A 45 13.14 12.81 -10.60
C THR A 45 12.22 13.79 -11.30
N ASN A 46 10.97 13.42 -11.56
CA ASN A 46 10.00 14.29 -12.19
C ASN A 46 8.56 13.88 -11.85
N GLU A 47 7.65 14.85 -11.93
CA GLU A 47 6.21 14.68 -11.83
C GLU A 47 5.56 15.26 -13.10
N VAL A 48 4.73 14.48 -13.78
CA VAL A 48 4.00 14.91 -14.96
C VAL A 48 2.50 14.85 -14.66
N LEU A 49 1.88 16.02 -14.59
CA LEU A 49 0.44 16.17 -14.43
C LEU A 49 -0.30 15.78 -15.72
N PRO A 50 -1.53 15.26 -15.62
CA PRO A 50 -2.33 14.97 -16.80
C PRO A 50 -2.68 16.25 -17.57
N THR A 51 -2.56 16.20 -18.90
CA THR A 51 -2.89 17.32 -19.79
C THR A 51 -4.26 17.19 -20.45
N SER A 52 -4.89 16.02 -20.31
CA SER A 52 -6.22 15.72 -20.84
C SER A 52 -7.17 15.40 -19.70
N ALA A 53 -8.43 15.86 -19.81
CA ALA A 53 -9.48 15.54 -18.85
C ALA A 53 -9.74 14.02 -18.69
N ASN A 54 -9.35 13.22 -19.69
CA ASN A 54 -9.50 11.76 -19.65
C ASN A 54 -8.34 11.03 -18.94
N ASP A 55 -7.21 11.71 -18.67
CA ASP A 55 -6.10 11.12 -17.92
C ASP A 55 -6.23 11.49 -16.45
N ILE A 56 -6.66 10.53 -15.63
CA ILE A 56 -6.88 10.74 -14.19
C ILE A 56 -5.61 10.45 -13.35
N TYR A 57 -4.45 10.27 -13.99
CA TYR A 57 -3.22 9.87 -13.32
C TYR A 57 -2.13 10.93 -13.38
N ILE A 58 -1.46 11.13 -12.24
CA ILE A 58 -0.14 11.73 -12.19
C ILE A 58 0.90 10.66 -12.55
N LYS A 59 1.90 11.02 -13.37
CA LYS A 59 3.01 10.13 -13.70
C LYS A 59 4.26 10.59 -12.97
N TYR A 60 4.74 9.77 -12.05
CA TYR A 60 6.03 9.99 -11.39
C TYR A 60 7.12 9.23 -12.12
N HIS A 61 8.21 9.94 -12.41
CA HIS A 61 9.43 9.39 -12.95
C HIS A 61 10.37 9.10 -11.80
N PHE A 62 10.87 7.87 -11.75
CA PHE A 62 11.84 7.43 -10.77
C PHE A 62 13.13 7.02 -11.47
N THR A 63 14.27 7.44 -10.90
CA THR A 63 15.53 6.73 -11.12
C THR A 63 15.56 5.50 -10.23
N LEU A 64 15.67 4.32 -10.84
CA LEU A 64 15.74 3.05 -10.12
C LEU A 64 17.04 2.97 -9.30
N LEU A 65 16.93 2.81 -7.99
CA LEU A 65 18.08 2.61 -7.10
C LEU A 65 18.28 1.13 -6.75
N LYS A 66 17.19 0.39 -6.54
CA LYS A 66 17.24 -1.05 -6.24
C LYS A 66 15.96 -1.75 -6.69
N SER A 67 16.08 -2.89 -7.36
CA SER A 67 14.94 -3.78 -7.63
C SER A 67 14.72 -4.73 -6.46
N ILE A 68 13.48 -4.86 -6.00
CA ILE A 68 13.09 -5.80 -4.93
C ILE A 68 12.27 -6.94 -5.55
N LYS A 69 11.29 -6.60 -6.39
CA LYS A 69 10.41 -7.55 -7.07
C LYS A 69 10.01 -7.03 -8.44
N GLY A 70 10.07 -7.92 -9.44
CA GLY A 70 9.40 -7.73 -10.73
C GLY A 70 9.94 -6.62 -11.63
N ILE A 71 11.01 -5.89 -11.27
CA ILE A 71 11.66 -4.94 -12.17
C ILE A 71 12.97 -5.56 -12.70
N PHE A 72 13.05 -5.70 -14.03
CA PHE A 72 14.18 -6.31 -14.74
C PHE A 72 15.05 -5.27 -15.47
N LYS A 73 14.90 -3.98 -15.16
CA LYS A 73 15.74 -2.91 -15.71
C LYS A 73 17.00 -2.72 -14.85
N PRO A 74 18.13 -2.27 -15.42
CA PRO A 74 19.33 -1.98 -14.65
C PRO A 74 19.13 -0.77 -13.73
N VAL A 75 19.88 -0.73 -12.62
CA VAL A 75 19.97 0.44 -11.72
C VAL A 75 20.33 1.69 -12.53
N GLY A 76 19.75 2.83 -12.18
CA GLY A 76 19.82 4.08 -12.94
C GLY A 76 18.74 4.22 -14.02
N SER A 77 18.04 3.15 -14.38
CA SER A 77 16.95 3.21 -15.36
C SER A 77 15.76 4.03 -14.87
N THR A 78 15.07 4.67 -15.82
CA THR A 78 13.78 5.32 -15.52
C THR A 78 12.64 4.31 -15.38
N ILE A 79 11.90 4.44 -14.28
CA ILE A 79 10.64 3.74 -14.00
C ILE A 79 9.53 4.79 -13.93
N ILE A 80 8.41 4.53 -14.61
CA ILE A 80 7.25 5.42 -14.61
C ILE A 80 6.14 4.74 -13.81
N VAL A 81 5.70 5.40 -12.74
CA VAL A 81 4.59 4.96 -11.89
C VAL A 81 3.42 5.91 -12.09
N ARG A 82 2.23 5.37 -12.32
CA ARG A 82 0.98 6.12 -12.37
C ARG A 82 0.30 6.06 -11.02
N VAL A 83 -0.09 7.22 -10.51
CA VAL A 83 -0.84 7.36 -9.26
C VAL A 83 -2.09 8.18 -9.56
N PRO A 84 -3.30 7.79 -9.08
CA PRO A 84 -4.50 8.58 -9.28
C PRO A 84 -4.31 10.02 -8.80
N LEU A 85 -4.85 10.99 -9.54
CA LEU A 85 -4.67 12.42 -9.27
C LEU A 85 -5.31 12.87 -7.95
N GLN A 86 -6.44 12.26 -7.60
CA GLN A 86 -7.26 12.66 -6.44
C GLN A 86 -7.22 11.60 -5.34
N GLY A 87 -7.22 12.05 -4.09
CA GLY A 87 -7.31 11.15 -2.93
C GLY A 87 -8.61 10.35 -2.88
N SER A 88 -9.71 10.90 -3.41
CA SER A 88 -10.98 10.18 -3.60
C SER A 88 -10.85 8.92 -4.46
N LEU A 89 -9.86 8.90 -5.36
CA LEU A 89 -9.53 7.76 -6.24
C LEU A 89 -8.34 6.94 -5.72
N CYS A 90 -8.01 7.06 -4.43
CA CYS A 90 -6.87 6.39 -3.79
C CYS A 90 -5.50 6.88 -4.29
N GLY A 91 -5.46 8.14 -4.74
CA GLY A 91 -4.25 8.86 -5.08
C GLY A 91 -3.44 9.31 -3.87
N TYR A 92 -2.15 9.51 -4.08
CA TYR A 92 -1.24 10.10 -3.11
C TYR A 92 -0.18 10.93 -3.85
N LYS A 93 0.51 11.81 -3.12
CA LYS A 93 1.58 12.65 -3.69
C LYS A 93 2.95 12.16 -3.27
N LEU A 94 3.91 12.33 -4.16
CA LEU A 94 5.32 12.09 -3.90
C LEU A 94 6.10 13.38 -4.14
N THR A 95 7.14 13.58 -3.34
CA THR A 95 8.01 14.74 -3.47
C THR A 95 9.15 14.45 -4.44
N VAL A 96 9.33 15.31 -5.45
CA VAL A 96 10.50 15.27 -6.35
C VAL A 96 11.78 15.47 -5.53
N GLY A 97 12.81 14.68 -5.79
CA GLY A 97 14.06 14.67 -5.04
C GLY A 97 14.09 13.67 -3.89
N GLU A 98 12.94 13.18 -3.41
CA GLU A 98 12.87 12.18 -2.34
C GLU A 98 12.99 10.75 -2.87
N SER A 99 13.48 9.85 -2.01
CA SER A 99 13.61 8.43 -2.31
C SER A 99 12.55 7.61 -1.56
N TYR A 100 11.97 6.63 -2.25
CA TYR A 100 10.89 5.82 -1.72
C TYR A 100 11.13 4.33 -1.98
N VAL A 101 10.64 3.49 -1.06
CA VAL A 101 10.33 2.09 -1.33
C VAL A 101 8.87 2.01 -1.72
N LEU A 102 8.62 1.54 -2.94
CA LEU A 102 7.30 1.56 -3.54
C LEU A 102 6.92 0.20 -4.08
N THR A 103 5.64 -0.16 -3.92
CA THR A 103 5.02 -1.31 -4.59
C THR A 103 4.01 -0.86 -5.62
N GLY A 104 3.71 -1.72 -6.58
CA GLY A 104 2.74 -1.42 -7.62
C GLY A 104 2.15 -2.66 -8.29
N SER A 105 0.96 -2.49 -8.84
CA SER A 105 0.36 -3.45 -9.75
C SER A 105 0.86 -3.16 -11.17
N ARG A 106 1.03 -4.22 -11.97
CA ARG A 106 1.47 -4.10 -13.36
C ARG A 106 0.35 -4.54 -14.30
N ASN A 107 -0.20 -3.58 -15.04
CA ASN A 107 -1.20 -3.82 -16.08
C ASN A 107 -0.65 -3.38 -17.44
N ARG A 108 -0.59 -4.30 -18.42
CA ARG A 108 -0.22 -4.02 -19.84
C ARG A 108 0.98 -3.04 -19.97
N ARG A 109 2.08 -3.34 -19.26
CA ARG A 109 3.35 -2.58 -19.16
C ARG A 109 3.34 -1.29 -18.33
N ARG A 110 2.22 -0.93 -17.70
CA ARG A 110 2.11 0.24 -16.81
C ARG A 110 2.18 -0.21 -15.36
N ILE A 111 2.93 0.53 -14.54
CA ILE A 111 2.91 0.37 -13.09
C ILE A 111 1.90 1.37 -12.54
N ILE A 112 0.93 0.87 -11.78
CA ILE A 112 -0.07 1.66 -11.08
C ILE A 112 0.13 1.43 -9.59
N SER A 113 0.15 2.51 -8.82
CA SER A 113 0.22 2.46 -7.37
C SER A 113 -0.87 3.33 -6.76
N THR A 114 -1.50 2.84 -5.71
CA THR A 114 -2.62 3.50 -5.01
C THR A 114 -2.45 3.36 -3.50
N THR A 115 -3.17 4.16 -2.71
CA THR A 115 -3.21 3.98 -1.25
C THR A 115 -3.89 2.66 -0.84
N CYS A 116 -4.74 2.09 -1.69
CA CYS A 116 -5.41 0.81 -1.46
C CYS A 116 -4.57 -0.36 -2.01
N GLY A 117 -3.69 -0.89 -1.17
CA GLY A 117 -2.98 -2.14 -1.46
C GLY A 117 -1.57 -1.97 -2.02
N ASN A 118 -1.05 -0.74 -2.04
CA ASN A 118 0.39 -0.48 -2.20
C ASN A 118 0.90 0.33 -1.01
N PHE A 119 2.18 0.19 -0.72
CA PHE A 119 2.92 1.09 0.17
C PHE A 119 3.89 1.96 -0.63
N HIS A 120 4.18 3.14 -0.08
CA HIS A 120 5.09 4.15 -0.63
C HIS A 120 5.86 4.84 0.51
N TYR A 121 6.72 4.10 1.20
CA TYR A 121 7.48 4.63 2.33
C TYR A 121 8.66 5.45 1.84
N LYS A 122 8.89 6.62 2.43
CA LYS A 122 10.17 7.31 2.25
C LYS A 122 11.28 6.43 2.80
N THR A 123 12.41 6.37 2.12
CA THR A 123 13.52 5.51 2.55
C THR A 123 14.10 5.94 3.89
N GLY A 124 14.04 7.24 4.23
CA GLY A 124 14.49 7.76 5.52
C GLY A 124 13.58 7.42 6.69
N ASP A 125 12.34 6.99 6.44
CA ASP A 125 11.34 6.71 7.48
C ASP A 125 11.23 5.21 7.79
N LEU A 126 12.05 4.36 7.16
CA LEU A 126 12.02 2.92 7.40
C LEU A 126 12.67 2.57 8.74
N THR A 127 12.03 1.69 9.49
CA THR A 127 12.65 1.08 10.67
C THR A 127 13.73 0.07 10.26
N PHE A 128 14.57 -0.31 11.22
CA PHE A 128 15.59 -1.34 11.02
C PHE A 128 14.95 -2.68 10.58
N GLU A 129 13.84 -3.06 11.18
CA GLU A 129 13.08 -4.27 10.85
C GLU A 129 12.53 -4.21 9.42
N MET A 130 11.93 -3.09 9.02
CA MET A 130 11.46 -2.91 7.64
C MET A 130 12.60 -3.06 6.64
N ILE A 131 13.76 -2.46 6.90
CA ILE A 131 14.97 -2.59 6.07
C ILE A 131 15.38 -4.07 5.99
N LEU A 132 15.47 -4.75 7.12
CA LEU A 132 15.83 -6.17 7.20
C LEU A 132 14.87 -7.03 6.37
N TYR A 133 13.56 -6.83 6.52
CA TYR A 133 12.55 -7.67 5.89
C TYR A 133 12.33 -7.36 4.39
N LEU A 134 12.49 -6.10 3.98
CA LEU A 134 12.34 -5.70 2.58
C LEU A 134 13.56 -6.06 1.73
N PHE A 135 14.78 -5.98 2.29
CA PHE A 135 16.00 -5.95 1.50
C PHE A 135 16.89 -7.18 1.59
N THR A 136 16.62 -8.09 2.52
CA THR A 136 17.31 -9.39 2.58
C THR A 136 16.64 -10.44 1.69
N ASN A 137 17.42 -11.45 1.29
CA ASN A 137 16.97 -12.60 0.51
C ASN A 137 16.99 -13.90 1.32
N GLY A 138 16.98 -13.81 2.65
CA GLY A 138 17.05 -14.96 3.55
C GLY A 138 15.74 -15.21 4.31
N GLN A 139 15.84 -15.97 5.40
CA GLN A 139 14.70 -16.35 6.25
C GLN A 139 13.94 -15.19 6.89
N TYR A 140 14.51 -13.98 6.90
CA TYR A 140 13.87 -12.76 7.41
C TYR A 140 13.22 -11.92 6.31
N SER A 141 13.31 -12.32 5.04
CA SER A 141 12.71 -11.59 3.94
C SER A 141 11.20 -11.73 3.92
N TYR A 142 10.46 -10.63 3.69
CA TYR A 142 9.05 -10.71 3.34
C TYR A 142 8.81 -11.62 2.13
N LYS A 143 9.68 -11.53 1.11
CA LYS A 143 9.55 -12.28 -0.13
C LYS A 143 9.62 -13.80 0.09
N MET A 144 10.53 -14.24 0.96
CA MET A 144 10.72 -15.67 1.25
C MET A 144 9.62 -16.25 2.13
N ASN A 145 8.86 -15.39 2.82
CA ASN A 145 7.78 -15.78 3.72
C ASN A 145 6.38 -15.52 3.13
N CYS A 146 6.27 -15.33 1.81
CA CYS A 146 4.99 -15.14 1.14
C CYS A 146 4.05 -16.36 1.16
N ASN A 147 4.54 -17.52 1.60
CA ASN A 147 3.70 -18.69 1.82
C ASN A 147 2.81 -18.55 3.07
N CYS A 148 3.20 -17.70 4.02
CA CYS A 148 2.32 -17.22 5.08
C CYS A 148 1.52 -16.03 4.53
N LYS A 149 0.48 -16.36 3.75
CA LYS A 149 -0.27 -15.42 2.90
C LYS A 149 -1.25 -14.58 3.70
N GLU A 150 -1.79 -15.14 4.77
CA GLU A 150 -2.91 -14.54 5.49
C GLU A 150 -2.40 -13.75 6.69
N ILE A 151 -2.38 -12.44 6.56
CA ILE A 151 -2.30 -11.57 7.73
C ILE A 151 -3.66 -10.94 7.85
N ILE A 152 -4.46 -11.52 8.75
CA ILE A 152 -5.87 -11.21 8.93
C ILE A 152 -6.02 -10.37 10.18
N ASN A 153 -6.68 -9.22 10.02
CA ASN A 153 -7.30 -8.53 11.13
C ASN A 153 -8.75 -9.07 11.24
N PRO A 154 -9.08 -9.82 12.31
CA PRO A 154 -10.39 -10.46 12.45
C PRO A 154 -11.57 -9.49 12.42
N ARG A 155 -11.33 -8.21 12.73
CA ARG A 155 -12.33 -7.15 12.65
C ARG A 155 -12.74 -6.83 11.21
N TYR A 156 -11.82 -6.94 10.26
CA TYR A 156 -12.02 -6.51 8.88
C TYR A 156 -12.25 -7.67 7.91
N GLU A 157 -11.69 -8.84 8.22
CA GLU A 157 -11.83 -10.07 7.42
C GLU A 157 -12.33 -11.20 8.34
N PRO A 158 -13.65 -11.24 8.67
CA PRO A 158 -14.22 -12.30 9.50
C PRO A 158 -14.25 -13.63 8.73
N GLY A 159 -13.61 -14.67 9.29
CA GLY A 159 -13.51 -16.01 8.68
C GLY A 159 -12.84 -17.03 9.59
N ILE A 160 -12.74 -18.29 9.12
CA ILE A 160 -11.95 -19.34 9.78
C ILE A 160 -10.48 -19.08 9.44
N PHE A 161 -9.72 -18.63 10.43
CA PHE A 161 -8.28 -18.44 10.30
C PHE A 161 -7.56 -19.80 10.36
N ASP A 162 -6.73 -20.09 9.35
CA ASP A 162 -5.81 -21.23 9.38
C ASP A 162 -4.40 -20.76 9.74
N GLU A 163 -3.92 -21.18 10.91
CA GLU A 163 -2.57 -20.89 11.40
C GLU A 163 -1.46 -21.49 10.52
N ASN A 164 -1.78 -22.45 9.65
CA ASN A 164 -0.84 -22.96 8.65
C ASN A 164 -0.64 -22.00 7.47
N GLU A 165 -1.59 -21.10 7.24
CA GLU A 165 -1.62 -20.21 6.09
C GLU A 165 -1.27 -18.76 6.43
N GLY A 166 -1.18 -18.40 7.72
CA GLY A 166 -1.09 -17.01 8.12
C GLY A 166 -0.73 -16.68 9.57
N CYS A 167 -0.67 -15.40 9.87
CA CYS A 167 -0.55 -14.85 11.22
C CYS A 167 -1.75 -13.96 11.53
N LYS A 168 -2.42 -14.24 12.65
CA LYS A 168 -3.56 -13.46 13.13
C LYS A 168 -3.05 -12.19 13.83
N LEU A 169 -3.60 -11.03 13.48
CA LEU A 169 -3.40 -9.82 14.28
C LEU A 169 -4.31 -9.86 15.53
N PRO A 170 -3.86 -9.35 16.69
CA PRO A 170 -4.68 -9.26 17.90
C PRO A 170 -6.05 -8.59 17.66
N GLU A 171 -7.06 -9.06 18.40
CA GLU A 171 -8.41 -8.50 18.35
C GLU A 171 -8.46 -7.12 19.02
N GLY A 172 -9.15 -6.15 18.43
CA GLY A 172 -9.35 -4.82 19.04
C GLY A 172 -8.47 -3.69 18.53
N LEU A 173 -7.43 -3.99 17.73
CA LEU A 173 -6.44 -3.02 17.26
C LEU A 173 -7.06 -1.83 16.50
N ASN A 174 -6.89 -0.62 17.05
CA ASN A 174 -7.15 0.66 16.38
C ASN A 174 -5.97 1.66 16.46
N ALA A 175 -4.81 1.24 16.97
CA ALA A 175 -3.57 2.03 16.99
C ALA A 175 -2.31 1.15 17.12
N ASP A 176 -2.38 0.02 17.84
CA ASP A 176 -1.22 -0.88 18.05
C ASP A 176 -0.87 -1.79 16.86
N SER A 177 -1.63 -1.71 15.75
CA SER A 177 -1.26 -2.40 14.51
C SER A 177 0.01 -1.83 13.88
N ASP A 178 0.35 -0.56 14.18
CA ASP A 178 1.56 0.08 13.63
C ASP A 178 2.84 -0.63 14.07
N CYS A 179 2.87 -1.17 15.29
CA CYS A 179 3.95 -2.02 15.77
C CYS A 179 4.09 -3.25 14.86
N TYR A 180 3.04 -4.06 14.73
CA TYR A 180 3.06 -5.23 13.85
C TYR A 180 3.47 -4.87 12.42
N TYR A 181 2.93 -3.78 11.84
CA TYR A 181 3.25 -3.36 10.49
C TYR A 181 4.72 -2.92 10.29
N LYS A 182 5.40 -2.44 11.32
CA LYS A 182 6.76 -1.92 11.25
C LYS A 182 7.82 -2.90 11.74
N THR A 183 7.51 -3.74 12.72
CA THR A 183 8.52 -4.54 13.44
C THR A 183 8.36 -6.05 13.27
N GLU A 184 7.16 -6.52 12.92
CA GLU A 184 6.87 -7.95 12.86
C GLU A 184 6.97 -8.55 11.45
N LEU A 185 7.32 -9.84 11.44
CA LEU A 185 7.42 -10.67 10.24
C LEU A 185 6.61 -11.92 10.47
N CYS A 186 5.64 -12.19 9.62
CA CYS A 186 4.90 -13.44 9.64
C CYS A 186 5.73 -14.48 8.89
N LYS A 187 6.25 -15.50 9.59
CA LYS A 187 7.10 -16.52 8.97
C LYS A 187 6.72 -17.92 9.38
N LYS A 188 7.12 -18.88 8.55
CA LYS A 188 6.93 -20.29 8.86
C LYS A 188 7.86 -20.70 10.00
N GLN A 189 7.28 -21.32 11.02
CA GLN A 189 7.95 -21.90 12.18
C GLN A 189 7.45 -23.36 12.31
N GLY A 190 8.20 -24.30 11.75
CA GLY A 190 7.72 -25.68 11.60
C GLY A 190 6.61 -25.78 10.56
N ALA A 191 5.45 -26.32 10.93
CA ALA A 191 4.29 -26.45 10.04
C ALA A 191 3.46 -25.16 9.94
N VAL A 192 3.49 -24.33 10.97
CA VAL A 192 2.61 -23.17 11.16
C VAL A 192 3.28 -21.84 10.83
N CYS A 193 2.49 -20.83 10.56
CA CYS A 193 2.90 -19.44 10.38
C CYS A 193 2.71 -18.67 11.70
N LYS A 194 3.76 -17.99 12.15
CA LYS A 194 3.76 -17.20 13.39
C LYS A 194 4.50 -15.89 13.23
N TRP A 195 4.12 -14.90 14.03
CA TRP A 195 4.90 -13.69 14.20
C TRP A 195 6.29 -14.03 14.73
N LYS A 196 7.30 -13.31 14.25
CA LYS A 196 8.69 -13.61 14.55
C LYS A 196 8.99 -13.39 16.03
N ASN A 197 8.60 -12.24 16.56
CA ASN A 197 8.83 -11.93 17.98
C ASN A 197 7.51 -11.83 18.75
N ASP A 198 6.43 -11.40 18.09
CA ASP A 198 5.11 -11.18 18.73
C ASP A 198 5.21 -10.30 19.99
N ASN A 199 6.04 -9.24 19.90
CA ASN A 199 6.30 -8.29 21.00
C ASN A 199 5.44 -7.03 20.91
N CYS A 200 4.34 -7.13 20.18
CA CYS A 200 3.27 -6.16 20.06
C CYS A 200 2.01 -6.80 20.69
#